data_AF-A0A7J7LYU8-F1
#
_entry.id   AF-A0A7J7LYU8-F1
#
_cell.length_a   1.000
_cell.length_b   1.000
_cell.length_c   1.000
_cell.angle_alpha   90.00
_cell.angle_beta   90.00
_cell.angle_gamma   90.00
#
_symmetry.space_group_name_H-M   'P 1'
#
loop_
_entity.id
_entity.type
_entity.pdbx_description
1 polymer ?
#
loop_
_entity_poly.entity_id
_entity_poly.type
_entity_poly.pdbx_seq_one_letter_code
_entity_poly.pdbx_strand_id
1 'polypeptide(L)'
;MDLHCDNKTTIMIAHNPIQHDRMIHVELDRFFIRENIDKWCISFSFVKSEDQLAGILTKGVCGRIFNDMIDKLCMIDIYSPS
;
A
#
# COMPACT_ATOMS: atom_id res chain seq x y z
N MET A 1 4.37 2.15 13.06
CA MET A 1 3.92 1.09 12.13
C MET A 1 4.39 1.46 10.74
N ASP A 2 5.06 0.55 10.02
CA ASP A 2 5.56 0.86 8.67
C ASP A 2 4.51 0.50 7.62
N LEU A 3 4.12 1.49 6.81
CA LEU A 3 3.15 1.35 5.73
C LEU A 3 3.90 1.24 4.40
N HIS A 4 3.79 0.08 3.76
CA HIS A 4 4.40 -0.16 2.46
C HIS A 4 3.49 0.31 1.33
N CYS A 5 4.00 1.16 0.44
CA CYS A 5 3.25 1.69 -0.70
C CYS A 5 4.11 1.70 -1.97
N ASP A 6 3.53 1.27 -3.09
CA ASP A 6 4.15 1.30 -4.42
C ASP A 6 4.00 2.64 -5.14
N ASN A 7 3.17 3.53 -4.62
CA ASN A 7 2.95 4.84 -5.21
C ASN A 7 3.81 5.90 -4.53
N LYS A 8 4.95 6.22 -5.17
CA LYS A 8 5.87 7.28 -4.71
C LYS A 8 5.19 8.64 -4.57
N THR A 9 4.23 8.95 -5.44
CA THR A 9 3.48 10.20 -5.38
C THR A 9 2.60 10.24 -4.12
N THR A 10 1.94 9.14 -3.76
CA THR A 10 1.16 9.04 -2.52
C THR A 10 2.03 9.23 -1.28
N ILE A 11 3.20 8.59 -1.24
CA ILE A 11 4.17 8.78 -0.14
C ILE A 11 4.59 10.25 -0.04
N MET A 12 4.92 10.88 -1.18
CA MET A 12 5.36 12.27 -1.20
C MET A 12 4.24 13.23 -0.77
N ILE A 13 2.99 12.97 -1.16
CA ILE A 13 1.83 13.76 -0.72
C ILE A 13 1.60 13.60 0.79
N ALA A 14 1.74 12.39 1.34
CA ALA A 14 1.60 12.18 2.79
C ALA A 14 2.64 12.98 3.60
N HIS A 15 3.87 13.09 3.11
CA HIS A 15 4.95 13.83 3.75
C HIS A 15 4.99 15.32 3.44
N ASN A 16 4.54 15.75 2.26
CA ASN A 16 4.50 17.15 1.85
C ASN A 16 3.26 17.38 0.98
N PRO A 17 2.10 17.58 1.63
CA PRO A 17 0.85 17.71 0.90
C PRO A 17 0.71 19.10 0.28
N ILE A 18 1.45 19.33 -0.81
CA ILE A 18 1.34 20.52 -1.64
C ILE A 18 0.24 20.24 -2.67
N GLN A 19 -1.02 20.32 -2.24
CA GLN A 19 -2.18 20.38 -3.13
C GLN A 19 -3.22 21.33 -2.53
N HIS A 20 -3.61 22.34 -3.33
CA HIS A 20 -4.59 23.37 -2.98
C HIS A 20 -6.02 23.01 -3.42
N ASP A 21 -6.27 21.74 -3.77
CA ASP A 21 -7.60 21.34 -4.25
C ASP A 21 -8.55 21.03 -3.10
N ARG A 22 -9.63 21.82 -3.01
CA ARG A 22 -10.62 21.84 -1.93
C ARG A 22 -11.63 20.71 -2.06
N MET A 23 -11.21 19.46 -1.91
CA MET A 23 -12.15 18.36 -1.62
C MET A 23 -12.12 18.03 -0.13
N ILE A 24 -13.19 18.39 0.58
CA ILE A 24 -13.32 18.29 2.04
C ILE A 24 -12.97 16.89 2.58
N HIS A 25 -13.36 15.82 1.86
CA HIS A 25 -13.06 14.44 2.27
C HIS A 25 -11.56 14.13 2.23
N VAL A 26 -10.87 14.59 1.18
CA VAL A 26 -9.43 14.37 1.01
C VAL A 26 -8.63 15.16 2.04
N GLU A 27 -9.16 16.32 2.46
CA GLU A 27 -8.51 17.18 3.45
C GLU A 27 -8.52 16.56 4.86
N LEU A 28 -9.63 15.96 5.30
CA LEU A 28 -9.70 15.26 6.59
C LEU A 28 -8.75 14.06 6.63
N ASP A 29 -8.76 13.21 5.60
CA ASP A 29 -7.87 12.06 5.51
C ASP A 29 -6.40 12.49 5.53
N ARG A 30 -6.06 13.58 4.83
CA ARG A 30 -4.72 14.17 4.84
C ARG A 30 -4.31 14.61 6.25
N PHE A 31 -5.16 15.35 6.96
CA PHE A 31 -4.85 15.81 8.32
C PHE A 31 -4.62 14.62 9.25
N PHE A 32 -5.48 13.59 9.17
CA PHE A 32 -5.34 12.37 9.96
C PHE A 32 -4.02 11.65 9.66
N ILE A 33 -3.69 11.41 8.40
CA ILE A 33 -2.43 10.74 8.00
C ILE A 33 -1.23 11.55 8.50
N ARG A 34 -1.25 12.88 8.31
CA ARG A 34 -0.17 13.77 8.74
C ARG A 34 0.04 13.72 10.25
N GLU A 35 -1.03 13.82 11.03
CA GLU A 35 -0.94 13.76 12.49
C GLU A 35 -0.34 12.43 12.97
N ASN A 36 -0.68 11.31 12.33
CA ASN A 36 -0.10 10.01 12.66
C ASN A 36 1.38 9.90 12.28
N ILE A 37 1.82 10.54 11.19
CA ILE A 37 3.25 10.63 10.83
C ILE A 37 4.00 11.48 11.86
N ASP A 38 3.47 12.66 12.20
CA ASP A 38 4.12 13.60 13.11
C ASP A 38 4.22 13.04 14.54
N LYS A 39 3.25 12.20 14.94
CA LYS A 39 3.29 11.41 16.19
C LYS A 39 4.17 10.15 16.12
N TRP A 40 4.83 9.90 14.98
CA TRP A 40 5.59 8.68 14.71
C TRP A 40 4.78 7.38 14.86
N CYS A 41 3.45 7.47 14.80
CA CYS A 41 2.56 6.31 14.83
C CYS A 41 2.69 5.50 13.54
N ILE A 42 2.87 6.19 12.41
CA ILE A 42 3.06 5.57 11.10
C ILE A 42 4.29 6.15 10.37
N SER A 43 4.93 5.32 9.56
CA SER A 43 5.96 5.70 8.59
C SER A 43 5.61 5.11 7.23
N PHE A 44 6.11 5.70 6.14
CA PHE A 44 5.91 5.17 4.80
C PHE A 44 7.23 4.63 4.23
N SER A 45 7.17 3.42 3.69
CA SER A 45 8.27 2.78 2.99
C SER A 45 7.84 2.43 1.57
N PHE A 46 8.69 2.77 0.60
CA PHE A 46 8.45 2.40 -0.79
C PHE A 46 8.65 0.89 -0.97
N VAL A 47 7.72 0.25 -1.68
CA VAL A 47 7.82 -1.14 -2.13
C VAL A 47 7.58 -1.20 -3.64
N LYS A 48 8.18 -2.13 -4.38
CA LYS A 48 7.85 -2.30 -5.79
C LYS A 48 6.43 -2.87 -5.91
N SER A 49 5.70 -2.52 -6.97
CA SER A 49 4.34 -3.05 -7.19
C SER A 49 4.29 -4.59 -7.24
N GLU A 50 5.33 -5.23 -7.78
CA GLU A 50 5.49 -6.70 -7.81
C GLU A 50 5.68 -7.31 -6.41
N ASP A 51 6.11 -6.51 -5.45
CA ASP A 51 6.34 -6.91 -4.07
C ASP A 51 5.22 -6.44 -3.13
N GLN A 52 4.28 -5.61 -3.60
CA GLN A 52 3.14 -5.17 -2.82
C GLN A 52 2.04 -6.24 -2.79
N LEU A 53 2.08 -7.10 -1.76
CA LEU A 53 1.11 -8.18 -1.58
C LEU A 53 -0.35 -7.70 -1.56
N ALA A 54 -0.65 -6.54 -0.96
CA ALA A 54 -2.00 -5.98 -0.98
C ALA A 54 -2.52 -5.67 -2.40
N GLY A 55 -1.63 -5.56 -3.39
CA GLY A 55 -1.99 -5.38 -4.79
C GLY A 55 -2.80 -6.55 -5.34
N ILE A 56 -2.51 -7.78 -4.93
CA ILE A 56 -3.25 -8.98 -5.39
C ILE A 56 -4.72 -8.95 -4.96
N LEU A 57 -5.03 -8.28 -3.85
CA LEU A 57 -6.38 -8.21 -3.27
C LEU A 57 -7.21 -7.06 -3.86
N THR A 58 -6.56 -6.08 -4.49
CA THR A 58 -7.20 -4.83 -4.92
C THR A 58 -7.13 -4.58 -6.42
N LYS A 59 -6.26 -5.29 -7.14
CA LYS A 59 -6.01 -5.12 -8.57
C LYS A 59 -5.90 -6.49 -9.25
N GLY A 60 -6.27 -6.56 -10.52
CA GLY A 60 -5.91 -7.69 -11.37
C GLY A 60 -4.41 -7.65 -11.69
N VAL A 61 -3.69 -8.70 -11.32
CA VAL A 61 -2.26 -8.88 -11.61
C VAL A 61 -2.05 -9.93 -12.71
N CYS A 62 -0.95 -9.87 -13.44
CA CYS A 62 -0.65 -10.89 -14.44
C CYS A 62 -0.29 -12.23 -13.76
N GLY A 63 -0.54 -13.36 -14.44
CA GLY A 63 -0.41 -14.69 -13.84
C GLY A 63 0.98 -15.00 -13.27
N ARG A 64 2.04 -14.42 -13.82
CA ARG A 64 3.40 -14.56 -13.27
C ARG A 64 3.52 -13.93 -11.88
N ILE A 65 3.16 -12.64 -11.77
CA ILE A 65 3.20 -11.89 -10.51
C ILE A 65 2.24 -12.53 -9.49
N PHE A 66 1.09 -13.02 -9.95
CA PHE A 66 0.13 -13.73 -9.11
C PHE A 66 0.75 -14.96 -8.43
N ASN A 67 1.43 -15.82 -9.20
CA ASN A 67 2.09 -17.01 -8.67
C ASN A 67 3.20 -16.63 -7.68
N ASP A 68 4.05 -15.66 -8.05
CA ASP A 68 5.13 -15.17 -7.16
C ASP A 68 4.57 -14.60 -5.83
N MET A 69 3.38 -13.98 -5.86
CA MET A 69 2.71 -13.45 -4.68
C MET A 69 2.03 -14.54 -3.84
N ILE A 70 1.43 -15.56 -4.46
CA ILE A 70 0.85 -16.72 -3.75
C ILE A 70 1.91 -17.44 -2.93
N ASP A 71 3.10 -17.64 -3.51
CA ASP A 71 4.23 -18.27 -2.81
C ASP A 71 4.64 -17.44 -1.59
N LYS A 72 4.71 -16.11 -1.73
CA LYS A 72 5.00 -15.19 -0.62
C LYS A 72 3.90 -15.16 0.46
N LEU A 73 2.66 -15.45 0.09
CA LEU A 73 1.52 -15.53 1.02
C LEU A 73 1.43 -16.87 1.75
N CYS A 74 2.28 -17.84 1.41
CA CYS A 74 2.23 -19.21 1.93
C CYS A 74 0.83 -19.82 1.80
N MET A 75 0.12 -19.56 0.69
CA MET A 75 -1.20 -20.15 0.51
C MET A 75 -1.07 -21.67 0.33
N ILE A 76 -1.95 -22.41 0.97
CA ILE A 76 -1.99 -23.87 0.90
C ILE A 76 -2.99 -24.26 -0.18
N ASP A 77 -2.55 -25.08 -1.14
CA ASP A 77 -3.45 -25.72 -2.08
C ASP A 77 -4.19 -26.89 -1.38
N ILE A 78 -5.46 -26.65 -1.04
CA ILE A 78 -6.33 -27.65 -0.40
C ILE A 78 -6.68 -28.82 -1.32
N TYR A 79 -6.35 -28.74 -2.62
CA TYR A 79 -6.54 -29.81 -3.59
C TYR A 79 -5.23 -30.53 -3.93
N SER A 80 -4.10 -30.12 -3.34
CA SER A 80 -2.83 -30.80 -3.57
C SER A 80 -2.88 -32.24 -3.05
N PRO A 81 -2.51 -33.25 -3.86
CA PRO A 81 -2.49 -34.64 -3.42
C PRO A 81 -1.45 -34.83 -2.30
N SER A 82 -1.83 -35.62 -1.30
CA SER A 82 -1.02 -35.97 -0.13
C SER A 82 0.20 -36.81 -0.48
#